data_AF-A0A2J8MK47-F1
#
_entry.id   AF-A0A2J8MK47-F1
#
_cell.length_a   1.000
_cell.length_b   1.000
_cell.length_c   1.000
_cell.angle_alpha   90.00
_cell.angle_beta   90.00
_cell.angle_gamma   90.00
#
_symmetry.space_group_name_H-M   'P 1'
#
loop_
_entity.id
_entity.type
_entity.pdbx_description
1 polymer ?
#
loop_
_entity_poly.entity_id
_entity_poly.type
_entity_poly.pdbx_seq_one_letter_code
_entity_poly.pdbx_strand_id
1 'polypeptide(L)'
;MAAAMPLALLVLLLLGPGGWCLAEPPRDSLREELVITPLPSGDVAATFQFRTRWDSELQREGVSHYRLFPKALGQLISKYSLRELHLSFTQGFWRTRYWGPPFLQAPSGLAASCGL
;
A
#
# COMPACT_ATOMS: atom_id res chain seq x y z
N MET A 1 -32.91 -50.61 -6.74
CA MET A 1 -31.93 -49.80 -5.99
C MET A 1 -30.76 -49.40 -6.91
N ALA A 2 -30.97 -48.59 -7.94
CA ALA A 2 -29.93 -48.32 -8.96
C ALA A 2 -29.85 -46.85 -9.46
N ALA A 3 -30.71 -45.95 -8.99
CA ALA A 3 -30.79 -44.57 -9.49
C ALA A 3 -30.09 -43.52 -8.59
N ALA A 4 -29.56 -43.90 -7.43
CA ALA A 4 -28.98 -42.96 -6.46
C ALA A 4 -27.48 -42.65 -6.68
N MET A 5 -26.79 -43.47 -7.48
CA MET A 5 -25.35 -43.35 -7.75
C MET A 5 -24.92 -42.16 -8.65
N PRO A 6 -25.67 -41.75 -9.69
CA PRO A 6 -25.22 -40.63 -10.53
C PRO A 6 -25.36 -39.27 -9.82
N LEU A 7 -26.34 -39.14 -8.90
CA LEU A 7 -26.55 -37.92 -8.13
C LEU A 7 -25.46 -37.72 -7.07
N ALA A 8 -25.05 -38.81 -6.41
CA ALA A 8 -23.95 -38.79 -5.44
C ALA A 8 -22.61 -38.41 -6.11
N LEU A 9 -22.34 -38.92 -7.32
CA LEU A 9 -21.15 -38.57 -8.10
C LEU A 9 -21.16 -37.10 -8.56
N LEU A 10 -22.33 -36.58 -8.96
CA LEU A 10 -22.51 -35.18 -9.34
C LEU A 10 -22.31 -34.24 -8.13
N VAL A 11 -22.82 -34.62 -6.95
CA VAL A 11 -22.60 -33.89 -5.69
C VAL A 11 -21.13 -33.94 -5.29
N LEU A 12 -20.43 -35.07 -5.47
CA LEU A 12 -18.99 -35.18 -5.20
C LEU A 12 -18.12 -34.39 -6.18
N LEU A 13 -18.60 -34.16 -7.41
CA LEU A 13 -17.95 -33.31 -8.42
C LEU A 13 -18.18 -31.81 -8.14
N LEU A 14 -19.37 -31.43 -7.67
CA LEU A 14 -19.70 -30.05 -7.28
C LEU A 14 -19.13 -29.65 -5.90
N LEU A 15 -18.99 -30.62 -4.98
CA LEU A 15 -18.37 -30.47 -3.66
C LEU A 15 -16.94 -31.04 -3.62
N GLY A 16 -16.39 -31.39 -4.78
CA GLY A 16 -15.02 -31.86 -4.93
C GLY A 16 -14.04 -30.70 -4.80
N PRO A 17 -12.82 -30.92 -4.29
CA PRO A 17 -11.84 -29.87 -4.00
C PRO A 17 -11.31 -29.11 -5.24
N GLY A 18 -11.86 -29.36 -6.44
CA GLY A 18 -11.43 -28.76 -7.70
C GLY A 18 -11.96 -27.36 -8.00
N GLY A 19 -12.80 -26.79 -7.14
CA GLY A 19 -13.44 -25.48 -7.37
C GLY A 19 -12.87 -24.32 -6.55
N TRP A 20 -11.84 -24.55 -5.75
CA TRP A 20 -11.26 -23.47 -4.94
C TRP A 20 -10.20 -22.80 -5.80
N CYS A 21 -10.61 -21.80 -6.59
CA CYS A 21 -9.69 -20.79 -7.09
C CYS A 21 -9.04 -20.13 -5.86
N LEU A 22 -7.93 -20.70 -5.39
CA LEU A 22 -7.09 -20.08 -4.39
C LEU A 22 -6.40 -18.92 -5.08
N ALA A 23 -7.06 -17.76 -5.08
CA ALA A 23 -6.45 -16.53 -5.56
C ALA A 23 -5.17 -16.31 -4.74
N GLU A 24 -4.03 -16.22 -5.42
CA GLU A 24 -2.76 -15.95 -4.76
C GLU A 24 -2.91 -14.63 -3.98
N PRO A 25 -2.51 -14.58 -2.69
CA PRO A 25 -2.62 -13.36 -1.93
C PRO A 25 -1.84 -12.23 -2.65
N PRO A 26 -2.37 -11.00 -2.65
CA PRO A 26 -1.67 -9.88 -3.26
C PRO A 26 -0.26 -9.77 -2.71
N ARG A 27 0.74 -9.76 -3.61
CA ARG A 27 2.16 -9.61 -3.25
C ARG A 27 2.53 -8.18 -2.81
N ASP A 28 1.60 -7.25 -3.00
CA ASP A 28 1.73 -5.85 -2.58
C ASP A 28 0.74 -5.54 -1.47
N SER A 29 1.19 -4.75 -0.48
CA SER A 29 0.32 -4.24 0.58
C SER A 29 0.45 -2.72 0.70
N LEU A 30 -0.68 -2.02 0.71
CA LEU A 30 -0.77 -0.60 1.03
C LEU A 30 -1.34 -0.44 2.43
N ARG A 31 -0.71 0.40 3.24
CA ARG A 31 -1.24 0.86 4.53
C ARG A 31 -1.38 2.37 4.51
N GLU A 32 -2.57 2.83 4.85
CA GLU A 32 -2.92 4.24 4.93
C GLU A 32 -3.23 4.57 6.39
N GLU A 33 -2.65 5.65 6.89
CA GLU A 33 -2.85 6.10 8.27
C GLU A 33 -3.14 7.60 8.27
N LEU A 34 -4.25 7.98 8.91
CA LEU A 34 -4.64 9.37 9.11
C LEU A 34 -4.59 9.68 10.60
N VAL A 35 -3.77 10.65 10.98
CA VAL A 35 -3.69 11.15 12.34
C VAL A 35 -4.28 12.55 12.37
N ILE A 36 -5.31 12.71 13.20
CA ILE A 36 -5.99 13.98 13.42
C ILE A 36 -5.55 14.52 14.78
N THR A 37 -4.95 15.72 14.76
CA THR A 37 -4.42 16.36 15.98
C THR A 37 -5.06 17.73 16.16
N PRO A 38 -5.74 17.99 17.30
CA PRO A 38 -6.22 19.32 17.60
C PRO A 38 -5.03 20.25 17.89
N LEU A 39 -5.03 21.43 17.28
CA LEU A 39 -4.01 22.45 17.46
C LEU A 39 -4.40 23.42 18.57
N PRO A 40 -3.43 24.05 19.28
CA PRO A 40 -3.71 25.04 20.30
C PRO A 40 -4.46 26.27 19.80
N SER A 41 -4.40 26.55 18.49
CA SER A 41 -5.13 27.63 17.83
C SER A 41 -6.62 27.35 17.64
N GLY A 42 -7.09 26.13 17.89
CA GLY A 42 -8.44 25.68 17.57
C GLY A 42 -8.58 25.04 16.17
N ASP A 43 -7.51 25.08 15.37
CA ASP A 43 -7.45 24.38 14.08
C ASP A 43 -7.25 22.87 14.29
N VAL A 44 -7.46 22.09 13.22
CA VAL A 44 -7.24 20.64 13.25
C VAL A 44 -6.21 20.26 12.19
N ALA A 45 -5.12 19.62 12.62
CA ALA A 45 -4.12 19.08 11.71
C ALA A 45 -4.49 17.65 11.29
N ALA A 46 -4.46 17.39 9.99
CA ALA A 46 -4.64 16.06 9.40
C ALA A 46 -3.34 15.58 8.76
N THR A 47 -2.73 14.53 9.33
CA THR A 47 -1.49 13.93 8.82
C THR A 47 -1.80 12.61 8.13
N PHE A 48 -1.55 12.54 6.83
CA PHE A 48 -1.72 11.32 6.03
C PHE A 48 -0.39 10.60 5.82
N GLN A 49 -0.36 9.29 6.07
CA GLN A 49 0.78 8.42 5.77
C GLN A 49 0.34 7.31 4.84
N PHE A 50 1.07 7.16 3.74
CA PHE A 50 0.90 6.07 2.79
C PHE A 50 2.16 5.21 2.82
N ARG A 51 2.03 3.94 3.20
CA ARG A 51 3.11 2.97 3.24
C ARG A 51 2.80 1.83 2.30
N THR A 52 3.48 1.78 1.17
CA THR A 52 3.38 0.67 0.21
C THR A 52 4.56 -0.26 0.42
N ARG A 53 4.27 -1.55 0.68
CA ARG A 53 5.25 -2.63 0.61
C ARG A 53 5.02 -3.41 -0.68
N TRP A 54 6.09 -3.66 -1.38
CA TRP A 54 6.10 -4.35 -2.65
C TRP A 54 7.09 -5.51 -2.52
N ASP A 55 6.59 -6.74 -2.55
CA ASP A 55 7.39 -7.96 -2.49
C ASP A 55 7.36 -8.64 -3.87
N SER A 56 8.09 -8.05 -4.82
CA SER A 56 8.43 -8.77 -6.05
C SER A 56 9.92 -9.01 -6.07
N GLU A 57 10.31 -10.27 -6.25
CA GLU A 57 11.64 -10.62 -6.68
C GLU A 57 11.95 -9.85 -7.97
N LEU A 58 12.74 -8.78 -7.84
CA LEU A 58 13.21 -7.90 -8.91
C LEU A 58 13.92 -8.67 -10.05
N GLN A 59 14.23 -9.96 -9.84
CA GLN A 59 15.03 -10.81 -10.71
C GLN A 59 14.26 -11.88 -11.49
N ARG A 60 12.98 -12.14 -11.22
CA ARG A 60 12.24 -13.09 -12.05
C ARG A 60 11.89 -12.41 -13.38
N GLU A 61 12.42 -12.95 -14.47
CA GLU A 61 12.27 -12.55 -15.88
C GLU A 61 10.83 -12.54 -16.41
N GLY A 62 9.83 -12.57 -15.53
CA GLY A 62 8.41 -12.46 -15.85
C GLY A 62 7.91 -11.02 -15.77
N VAL A 63 6.73 -10.79 -16.35
CA VAL A 63 6.05 -9.49 -16.33
C VAL A 63 5.68 -9.13 -14.87
N SER A 64 6.47 -8.28 -14.22
CA SER A 64 6.14 -7.74 -12.90
C SER A 64 4.93 -6.80 -13.01
N HIS A 65 3.80 -7.20 -12.43
CA HIS A 65 2.55 -6.44 -12.47
C HIS A 65 2.50 -5.36 -11.40
N TYR A 66 2.75 -4.11 -11.79
CA TYR A 66 2.65 -2.92 -10.94
C TYR A 66 1.21 -2.60 -10.57
N ARG A 67 0.74 -3.07 -9.41
CA ARG A 67 -0.60 -2.72 -8.86
C ARG A 67 -0.56 -1.47 -8.00
N LEU A 68 0.25 -1.48 -6.94
CA LEU A 68 0.28 -0.39 -5.94
C LEU A 68 1.54 0.47 -6.02
N PHE A 69 2.65 -0.08 -6.53
CA PHE A 69 3.91 0.66 -6.65
C PHE A 69 4.03 1.34 -8.02
N PRO A 70 4.52 2.59 -8.09
CA PRO A 70 4.70 3.28 -9.37
C PRO A 70 5.71 2.56 -10.27
N LYS A 71 5.27 2.15 -11.47
CA LYS A 71 6.11 1.48 -12.47
C LYS A 71 7.39 2.24 -12.79
N ALA A 72 7.32 3.58 -12.87
CA ALA A 72 8.47 4.42 -13.19
C ALA A 72 9.62 4.25 -12.17
N LEU A 73 9.30 4.16 -10.88
CA LEU A 73 10.30 3.91 -9.83
C LEU A 73 10.84 2.48 -9.89
N GLY A 74 9.97 1.50 -10.14
CA GLY A 74 10.38 0.09 -10.29
C GLY A 74 11.37 -0.09 -11.44
N GLN A 75 11.09 0.50 -12.60
CA GLN A 75 11.99 0.47 -13.75
C GLN A 75 13.33 1.17 -13.48
N LEU A 76 13.33 2.29 -12.76
CA LEU A 76 14.55 2.99 -12.38
C LEU A 76 15.41 2.12 -11.46
N ILE A 77 14.82 1.51 -10.43
CA ILE A 77 15.50 0.62 -9.49
C ILE A 77 16.07 -0.59 -10.23
N SER A 78 15.31 -1.23 -11.13
CA SER A 78 15.78 -2.36 -11.94
C SER A 78 16.92 -1.97 -12.88
N LYS A 79 16.81 -0.83 -13.58
CA LYS A 79 17.82 -0.39 -14.56
C LYS A 79 19.14 -0.03 -13.89
N TYR A 80 19.08 0.66 -12.75
CA TYR A 80 20.27 1.14 -12.05
C TYR A 80 20.69 0.24 -10.87
N SER A 81 20.02 -0.89 -10.66
CA SER A 81 20.26 -1.84 -9.56
C SER A 81 20.39 -1.15 -8.19
N LEU A 82 19.53 -0.15 -7.94
CA LEU A 82 19.55 0.61 -6.69
C LEU A 82 19.13 -0.29 -5.53
N ARG A 83 19.92 -0.31 -4.45
CA ARG A 83 19.56 -1.04 -3.22
C ARG A 83 18.52 -0.30 -2.39
N GLU A 84 18.57 1.03 -2.41
CA GLU A 84 17.74 1.88 -1.57
C GLU A 84 17.55 3.23 -2.28
N LEU A 85 16.32 3.74 -2.28
CA LEU A 85 15.95 5.02 -2.89
C LEU A 85 15.06 5.78 -1.91
N HIS A 86 15.59 6.87 -1.35
CA HIS A 86 14.85 7.79 -0.50
C HIS A 86 14.54 9.06 -1.27
N LEU A 87 13.25 9.39 -1.41
CA LEU A 87 12.79 10.64 -2.01
C LEU A 87 11.97 11.41 -0.97
N SER A 88 12.28 12.69 -0.79
CA SER A 88 11.54 13.58 0.10
C SER A 88 11.00 14.74 -0.70
N PHE A 89 9.69 14.76 -0.92
CA PHE A 89 8.99 15.89 -1.52
C PHE A 89 8.34 16.69 -0.40
N THR A 90 8.69 17.97 -0.26
CA THR A 90 8.11 18.84 0.75
C THR A 90 7.57 20.10 0.09
N GLN A 91 6.35 20.50 0.42
CA GLN A 91 5.73 21.75 -0.02
C GLN A 91 5.06 22.43 1.18
N GLY A 92 5.20 23.76 1.32
CA GLY A 92 4.50 24.55 2.37
C GLY A 92 5.22 24.64 3.72
N PHE A 93 4.86 25.61 4.58
CA PHE A 93 5.59 25.93 5.82
C PHE A 93 4.91 25.47 7.11
N TRP A 94 5.65 24.80 8.00
CA TRP A 94 5.17 24.38 9.31
C TRP A 94 5.53 25.39 10.40
N ARG A 95 4.52 25.94 11.04
CA ARG A 95 4.70 26.95 12.09
C ARG A 95 4.83 26.31 13.47
N THR A 96 5.98 25.72 13.78
CA THR A 96 6.22 25.01 15.07
C THR A 96 5.89 25.84 16.31
N ARG A 97 6.09 27.17 16.24
CA ARG A 97 5.76 28.08 17.36
C ARG A 97 4.27 28.12 17.70
N TYR A 98 3.40 27.96 16.70
CA TYR A 98 1.95 28.05 16.87
C TYR A 98 1.28 26.66 16.91
N TRP A 99 1.85 25.68 16.19
CA TRP A 99 1.26 24.36 16.00
C TRP A 99 1.95 23.23 16.76
N GLY A 100 3.09 23.49 17.40
CA GLY A 100 3.89 22.47 18.06
C GLY A 100 4.71 21.61 17.08
N PRO A 101 5.36 20.54 17.56
CA PRO A 101 6.13 19.64 16.70
C PRO A 101 5.23 18.83 15.75
N PRO A 102 5.66 18.57 14.50
CA PRO A 102 4.89 17.74 13.57
C PRO A 102 4.86 16.26 14.02
N PHE A 103 3.80 15.53 13.65
CA PHE A 103 3.64 14.11 14.01
C PHE A 103 4.72 13.21 13.37
N LEU A 104 5.13 13.53 12.15
CA LEU A 104 6.26 12.88 11.49
C LEU A 104 7.40 13.86 11.29
N GLN A 105 8.60 13.43 11.67
CA GLN A 105 9.83 14.15 11.37
C GLN A 105 10.21 13.90 9.90
N ALA A 106 9.75 14.78 9.01
CA ALA A 106 10.33 14.89 7.67
C ALA A 106 11.73 15.54 7.78
N PRO A 107 12.66 15.26 6.83
CA PRO A 107 13.91 15.98 6.76
C PRO A 107 13.65 17.49 6.82
N SER A 108 14.41 18.16 7.69
CA SER A 108 14.14 19.49 8.20
C SER A 108 13.67 20.48 7.13
N GLY A 109 12.42 20.93 7.23
CA GLY A 109 11.98 22.08 6.44
C GLY A 109 10.50 22.42 6.51
N LEU A 110 9.60 21.51 6.17
CA LEU A 110 8.33 21.96 5.59
C LEU A 110 7.22 20.90 5.75
N ALA A 111 6.25 21.16 6.64
CA ALA A 111 4.95 20.48 6.68
C ALA A 111 3.84 21.49 6.32
N ALA A 112 2.94 21.12 5.41
CA ALA A 112 1.91 22.01 4.89
C ALA A 112 0.72 22.11 5.86
N SER A 113 0.25 23.33 6.09
CA SER A 113 -1.09 23.59 6.59
C SER A 113 -1.92 24.14 5.43
N CYS A 114 -2.97 23.43 5.04
CA CYS A 114 -3.97 23.94 4.11
C CYS A 114 -5.16 24.37 4.98
N GLY A 115 -5.33 25.69 5.16
CA GLY A 115 -6.54 26.24 5.76
C GLY A 115 -7.65 26.26 4.72
N LEU A 116 -8.83 25.76 5.08
CA LEU A 116 -10.08 26.04 4.36
C LEU A 116 -10.50 27.48 4.61
#